data_AF-A0A316HAN9-F1
#
_entry.id   AF-A0A316HAN9-F1
#
_cell.length_a   1.000
_cell.length_b   1.000
_cell.length_c   1.000
_cell.angle_alpha   90.00
_cell.angle_beta   90.00
_cell.angle_gamma   90.00
#
_symmetry.space_group_name_H-M   'P 1'
#
loop_
_entity.id
_entity.type
_entity.pdbx_description
1 polymer ?
#
loop_
_entity_poly.entity_id
_entity_poly.type
_entity_poly.pdbx_seq_one_letter_code
_entity_poly.pdbx_strand_id
1 'polypeptide(L)'
;MSNGYQVQVVPHNQAAATKHRLFFINLGGYQSGRLEEQHYTLLTVQDDRKAAIKASTATDFFKTASVTRVKAASAHIDEKYGIDVDDLYHIEDLLSEEIKRRYHIQLTANYNGPAD
;
A
#
# COMPACT_ATOMS: atom_id res chain seq x y z
N MET A 1 -5.28 -3.16 11.02
CA MET A 1 -6.52 -2.66 10.40
C MET A 1 -6.12 -1.77 9.24
N SER A 2 -6.59 -2.02 8.03
CA SER A 2 -6.25 -1.21 6.85
C SER A 2 -7.53 -0.55 6.36
N ASN A 3 -7.61 0.78 6.46
CA ASN A 3 -8.70 1.60 5.93
C ASN A 3 -10.13 1.14 6.32
N GLY A 4 -10.33 0.68 7.57
CA GLY A 4 -11.65 0.21 8.01
C GLY A 4 -12.03 -1.19 7.52
N TYR A 5 -11.10 -1.96 6.95
CA TYR A 5 -11.31 -3.37 6.61
C TYR A 5 -10.65 -4.29 7.63
N GLN A 6 -11.34 -5.37 7.96
CA GLN A 6 -10.74 -6.56 8.53
C GLN A 6 -10.09 -7.37 7.41
N VAL A 7 -8.84 -7.75 7.64
CA VAL A 7 -8.05 -8.62 6.76
C VAL A 7 -8.01 -9.99 7.40
N GLN A 8 -8.41 -11.02 6.66
CA GLN A 8 -8.38 -12.42 7.11
C GLN A 8 -7.72 -13.30 6.06
N VAL A 9 -7.04 -14.35 6.50
CA VAL A 9 -6.59 -15.43 5.62
C VAL A 9 -7.57 -16.57 5.76
N VAL A 10 -8.22 -16.95 4.67
CA VAL A 10 -9.24 -18.01 4.65
C VAL A 10 -8.81 -19.11 3.68
N PRO A 11 -9.31 -20.35 3.82
CA PRO A 11 -9.15 -21.38 2.79
C PRO A 11 -9.68 -20.88 1.43
N HIS A 12 -8.98 -21.19 0.34
CA HIS A 12 -9.31 -20.67 -1.00
C HIS A 12 -10.75 -21.02 -1.44
N ASN A 13 -11.25 -22.19 -1.05
CA ASN A 13 -12.61 -22.64 -1.36
C ASN A 13 -13.71 -21.96 -0.51
N GLN A 14 -13.34 -21.15 0.49
CA GLN A 14 -14.24 -20.38 1.35
C GLN A 14 -14.14 -18.87 1.09
N ALA A 15 -13.35 -18.47 0.09
CA ALA A 15 -13.20 -17.08 -0.31
C ALA A 15 -14.52 -16.51 -0.87
N ALA A 16 -14.92 -15.35 -0.37
CA ALA A 16 -15.99 -14.56 -0.98
C ALA A 16 -15.40 -13.60 -2.01
N ALA A 17 -16.11 -13.36 -3.10
CA ALA A 17 -15.70 -12.39 -4.12
C ALA A 17 -15.59 -10.98 -3.50
N THR A 18 -14.42 -10.36 -3.63
CA THR A 18 -14.18 -8.97 -3.25
C THR A 18 -13.71 -8.17 -4.46
N LYS A 19 -14.19 -6.94 -4.59
CA LYS A 19 -13.68 -5.98 -5.59
C LYS A 19 -12.39 -5.30 -5.11
N HIS A 20 -12.20 -5.22 -3.80
CA HIS A 20 -11.04 -4.58 -3.19
C HIS A 20 -9.88 -5.56 -3.05
N ARG A 21 -8.68 -5.00 -3.07
CA ARG A 21 -7.40 -5.71 -2.93
C ARG A 21 -6.55 -5.05 -1.87
N LEU A 22 -5.69 -5.84 -1.24
CA LEU A 22 -4.74 -5.38 -0.24
C LEU A 22 -3.41 -5.06 -0.92
N PHE A 23 -2.96 -3.82 -0.80
CA PHE A 23 -1.72 -3.33 -1.38
C PHE A 23 -0.69 -3.05 -0.31
N PHE A 24 0.53 -3.52 -0.57
CA PHE A 24 1.74 -3.11 0.12
C PHE A 24 2.44 -2.05 -0.72
N ILE A 25 2.85 -0.95 -0.09
CA ILE A 25 3.54 0.15 -0.75
C ILE A 25 4.71 0.58 0.12
N ASN A 26 5.91 0.60 -0.44
CA ASN A 26 7.08 1.19 0.21
C ASN A 26 7.27 2.64 -0.30
N LEU A 27 7.32 3.60 0.63
CA LEU A 27 7.55 5.02 0.32
C LEU A 27 8.92 5.44 0.81
N GLY A 28 9.73 6.01 -0.08
CA GLY A 28 11.02 6.62 0.24
C GLY A 28 10.90 8.14 0.37
N GLY A 29 11.74 8.76 1.18
CA GLY A 29 11.79 10.21 1.26
C GLY A 29 12.78 10.77 2.26
N TYR A 30 13.05 12.07 2.13
CA TYR A 30 14.03 12.77 2.96
C TYR A 30 13.36 13.86 3.78
N GLN A 31 13.75 13.97 5.05
CA GLN A 31 13.25 15.00 5.96
C GLN A 31 14.36 16.00 6.30
N SER A 32 14.00 17.27 6.46
CA SER A 32 14.96 18.30 6.84
C SER A 32 15.65 17.95 8.17
N GLY A 33 16.98 18.06 8.22
CA GLY A 33 17.77 17.71 9.38
C GLY A 33 18.11 16.23 9.54
N ARG A 34 17.69 15.38 8.59
CA ARG A 34 18.11 13.97 8.51
C ARG A 34 18.84 13.71 7.19
N LEU A 35 20.00 13.09 7.28
CA LEU A 35 20.82 12.76 6.12
C LEU A 35 20.45 11.40 5.51
N GLU A 36 19.85 10.52 6.31
CA GLU A 36 19.38 9.21 5.87
C GLU A 36 18.01 9.28 5.19
N GLU A 37 17.82 8.43 4.18
CA GLU A 37 16.53 8.19 3.55
C GLU A 37 15.63 7.40 4.49
N GLN A 38 14.40 7.89 4.69
CA GLN A 38 13.40 7.21 5.48
C GLN A 38 12.53 6.36 4.56
N HIS A 39 12.23 5.14 5.00
CA HIS A 39 11.27 4.26 4.33
C HIS A 39 10.03 4.10 5.19
N TYR A 40 8.87 4.36 4.58
CA TYR A 40 7.57 4.20 5.20
C TYR A 40 6.77 3.15 4.45
N THR A 41 6.50 2.04 5.13
CA THR A 41 5.65 0.98 4.62
C THR A 41 4.18 1.30 4.87
N LEU A 42 3.39 1.31 3.81
CA LEU A 42 1.94 1.49 3.84
C LEU A 42 1.22 0.21 3.41
N LEU A 43 0.21 -0.18 4.19
CA LEU A 43 -0.73 -1.24 3.85
C LEU A 43 -2.12 -0.66 3.64
N THR A 44 -2.64 -0.71 2.41
CA THR A 44 -3.92 -0.08 2.04
C THR A 44 -4.84 -1.03 1.29
N VAL A 45 -6.14 -1.01 1.61
CA VAL A 45 -7.18 -1.67 0.81
C VAL A 45 -7.69 -0.69 -0.25
N GLN A 46 -7.66 -1.08 -1.53
CA GLN A 46 -8.07 -0.26 -2.67
C GLN A 46 -8.65 -1.12 -3.81
N ASP A 47 -9.35 -0.50 -4.75
CA ASP A 47 -9.91 -1.20 -5.93
C ASP A 47 -8.81 -1.60 -6.91
N ASP A 48 -7.86 -0.71 -7.12
CA ASP A 48 -6.81 -0.86 -8.10
C ASP A 48 -5.53 -0.12 -7.69
N ARG A 49 -4.50 -0.32 -8.52
CA ARG A 49 -3.18 0.28 -8.35
C ARG A 49 -3.20 1.81 -8.41
N LYS A 50 -4.04 2.41 -9.25
CA LYS A 50 -4.14 3.88 -9.39
C LYS A 50 -4.72 4.50 -8.13
N ALA A 51 -5.75 3.87 -7.55
CA ALA A 51 -6.32 4.26 -6.27
C ALA A 51 -5.30 4.10 -5.13
N ALA A 52 -4.50 3.03 -5.15
CA ALA A 52 -3.42 2.80 -4.19
C ALA A 52 -2.30 3.84 -4.25
N ILE A 53 -1.87 4.25 -5.45
CA ILE A 53 -0.93 5.38 -5.62
C ILE A 53 -1.55 6.69 -5.12
N LYS A 54 -2.81 6.96 -5.46
CA LYS A 54 -3.49 8.17 -4.98
C LYS A 54 -3.58 8.20 -3.45
N ALA A 55 -3.87 7.07 -2.82
CA ALA A 55 -3.91 6.96 -1.37
C ALA A 55 -2.53 7.14 -0.72
N SER A 56 -1.47 6.58 -1.31
CA SER A 56 -0.12 6.69 -0.77
C SER A 56 0.42 8.13 -0.82
N THR A 57 0.19 8.84 -1.93
CA THR A 57 0.58 10.25 -2.10
C THR A 57 -0.19 11.22 -1.22
N ALA A 58 -1.35 10.81 -0.69
CA ALA A 58 -2.14 11.60 0.26
C ALA A 58 -1.65 11.48 1.72
N THR A 59 -0.73 10.56 2.03
CA THR A 59 -0.20 10.38 3.39
C THR A 59 0.64 11.57 3.85
N ASP A 60 0.70 11.79 5.16
CA ASP A 60 1.53 12.86 5.73
C ASP A 60 3.01 12.63 5.46
N PHE A 61 3.45 11.37 5.49
CA PHE A 61 4.82 11.02 5.13
C PHE A 61 5.16 11.52 3.72
N PHE A 62 4.35 11.16 2.70
CA PHE A 62 4.62 11.58 1.33
C PHE A 62 4.61 13.12 1.17
N LYS A 63 3.68 13.80 1.84
CA LYS A 63 3.58 15.28 1.77
C LYS A 63 4.74 16.00 2.45
N THR A 64 5.29 15.43 3.53
CA THR A 64 6.27 16.11 4.40
C THR A 64 7.71 15.64 4.20
N ALA A 65 7.91 14.43 3.67
CA ALA A 65 9.22 13.87 3.33
C ALA A 65 9.76 14.38 1.98
N SER A 66 9.39 15.61 1.62
CA SER A 66 9.87 16.32 0.44
C SER A 66 10.61 17.58 0.87
N VAL A 67 11.92 17.65 0.65
CA VAL A 67 12.70 18.88 0.86
C VAL A 67 12.48 19.79 -0.35
N THR A 68 11.55 20.75 -0.22
CA THR A 68 11.04 21.60 -1.33
C THR A 68 12.13 22.39 -2.08
N ARG A 69 13.33 22.54 -1.51
CA ARG A 69 14.48 23.21 -2.15
C ARG A 69 15.40 22.30 -2.98
N VAL A 70 15.24 20.98 -2.89
CA VAL A 70 16.11 20.00 -3.57
C VAL A 70 15.23 18.98 -4.29
N LYS A 71 15.14 19.07 -5.62
CA LYS A 71 14.34 18.13 -6.44
C LYS A 71 14.66 16.66 -6.17
N ALA A 72 15.93 16.35 -5.91
CA ALA A 72 16.44 15.01 -5.59
C ALA A 72 16.04 14.48 -4.19
N ALA A 73 15.36 15.28 -3.36
CA ALA A 73 14.96 14.93 -2.00
C ALA A 73 13.43 15.01 -1.82
N SER A 74 12.68 14.80 -2.91
CA SER A 74 11.22 14.70 -2.88
C SER A 74 10.82 13.29 -2.43
N ALA A 75 9.74 13.18 -1.66
CA ALA A 75 9.15 11.89 -1.33
C ALA A 75 8.73 11.19 -2.62
N HIS A 76 8.99 9.90 -2.69
CA HIS A 76 8.70 9.09 -3.84
C HIS A 76 8.23 7.70 -3.38
N ILE A 77 7.57 6.99 -4.29
CA ILE A 77 7.42 5.55 -4.14
C ILE A 77 8.79 4.99 -4.54
N ASP A 78 9.41 4.18 -3.68
CA ASP A 78 10.85 3.84 -3.73
C ASP A 78 11.34 3.55 -5.17
N GLU A 79 12.40 4.25 -5.56
CA GLU A 79 12.83 4.45 -6.94
C GLU A 79 14.22 3.84 -7.12
N LYS A 80 14.27 2.56 -7.52
CA LYS A 80 15.45 2.07 -8.22
C LYS A 80 15.27 2.27 -9.73
N TYR A 81 15.56 3.50 -10.17
CA TYR A 81 15.84 3.93 -11.56
C TYR A 81 14.70 4.42 -12.46
N GLY A 82 13.94 5.41 -12.00
CA GLY A 82 13.76 6.62 -12.81
C GLY A 82 12.48 6.78 -13.63
N ILE A 83 11.61 5.77 -13.74
CA ILE A 83 10.14 5.80 -13.84
C ILE A 83 9.77 4.31 -13.87
N ASP A 84 9.48 3.69 -12.72
CA ASP A 84 8.44 2.66 -12.64
C ASP A 84 8.18 2.26 -11.18
N VAL A 85 6.94 1.87 -10.96
CA VAL A 85 6.22 1.86 -9.69
C VAL A 85 6.51 0.53 -8.94
N ASP A 86 7.78 0.18 -8.80
CA ASP A 86 8.20 -1.20 -8.52
C ASP A 86 7.87 -1.70 -7.11
N ASP A 87 7.57 -0.80 -6.17
CA ASP A 87 7.30 -1.18 -4.78
C ASP A 87 5.82 -1.17 -4.35
N LEU A 88 4.91 -1.11 -5.33
CA LEU A 88 3.48 -1.33 -5.10
C LEU A 88 3.07 -2.73 -5.54
N TYR A 89 2.76 -3.57 -4.55
CA TYR A 89 2.37 -4.96 -4.75
C TYR A 89 0.94 -5.19 -4.29
N HIS A 90 0.16 -5.91 -5.10
CA HIS A 90 -0.96 -6.66 -4.54
C HIS A 90 -0.36 -7.79 -3.70
N ILE A 91 -0.73 -7.93 -2.44
CA ILE A 91 -0.10 -8.92 -1.55
C ILE A 91 -0.18 -10.34 -2.14
N GLU A 92 -1.26 -10.68 -2.84
CA GLU A 92 -1.37 -12.01 -3.44
C GLU A 92 -0.28 -12.29 -4.48
N ASP A 93 0.23 -11.27 -5.17
CA ASP A 93 1.31 -11.43 -6.14
C ASP A 93 2.65 -11.78 -5.47
N LEU A 94 2.81 -11.50 -4.16
CA LEU A 94 3.98 -11.85 -3.36
C LEU A 94 3.94 -13.28 -2.81
N LEU A 95 2.80 -13.97 -2.90
CA LEU A 95 2.62 -15.30 -2.33
C LEU A 95 3.03 -16.38 -3.33
N SER A 96 3.59 -17.48 -2.81
CA SER A 96 3.89 -18.65 -3.63
C SER A 96 2.62 -19.26 -4.22
N GLU A 97 2.75 -19.93 -5.37
CA GLU A 97 1.65 -20.63 -6.01
C GLU A 97 0.98 -21.68 -5.10
N GLU A 98 1.75 -22.30 -4.21
CA GLU A 98 1.20 -23.24 -3.22
C GLU A 98 0.26 -22.55 -2.23
N ILE A 99 0.66 -21.38 -1.73
CA ILE A 99 -0.14 -20.61 -0.77
C ILE A 99 -1.40 -20.08 -1.48
N LYS A 100 -1.27 -19.52 -2.68
CA LYS A 100 -2.40 -19.02 -3.47
C LYS A 100 -3.46 -20.09 -3.77
N ARG A 101 -3.04 -21.35 -3.96
CA ARG A 101 -3.96 -22.48 -4.16
C ARG A 101 -4.70 -22.90 -2.89
N ARG A 102 -4.10 -22.71 -1.72
CA ARG A 102 -4.68 -23.18 -0.44
C ARG A 102 -5.46 -22.09 0.28
N TYR A 103 -5.05 -20.84 0.13
CA TYR A 103 -5.54 -19.72 0.92
C TYR A 103 -5.86 -18.50 0.05
N HIS A 104 -6.67 -17.61 0.60
CA HIS A 104 -7.05 -16.34 0.00
C HIS A 104 -7.08 -15.24 1.06
N ILE A 105 -6.79 -14.00 0.66
CA ILE A 105 -6.94 -12.84 1.53
C ILE A 105 -8.37 -12.33 1.44
N GLN A 106 -9.18 -12.60 2.46
CA GLN A 106 -10.52 -12.05 2.58
C GLN A 106 -10.46 -10.65 3.19
N LEU A 107 -11.10 -9.70 2.51
CA LEU A 107 -11.34 -8.36 3.01
C LEU A 107 -12.83 -8.23 3.37
N THR A 108 -13.09 -7.79 4.60
CA THR A 108 -14.46 -7.51 5.08
C THR A 108 -14.48 -6.10 5.61
N ALA A 109 -15.38 -5.26 5.09
CA ALA A 109 -15.55 -3.91 5.62
C ALA A 109 -16.02 -4.02 7.07
N ASN A 110 -15.29 -3.40 8.00
CA ASN A 110 -15.79 -3.20 9.34
C ASN A 110 -16.83 -2.09 9.25
N TYR A 111 -18.11 -2.45 9.29
CA TYR A 111 -19.19 -1.48 9.50
C TYR A 111 -19.00 -0.83 10.87
N ASN A 112 -18.22 0.25 10.92
CA ASN A 112 -18.10 1.18 12.05
C ASN A 112 -17.93 2.63 11.54
N GLY A 113 -18.64 2.97 10.47
CA GLY A 113 -18.90 4.34 10.01
C GLY A 113 -20.37 4.45 9.60
N PRO A 114 -21.04 5.59 9.83
CA PRO A 114 -22.50 5.69 9.72
C PRO A 114 -22.93 5.46 8.26
N ALA A 115 -24.15 4.94 8.10
CA ALA A 115 -24.85 5.14 6.84
C ALA A 115 -25.05 6.66 6.66
N ASP A 116 -24.60 7.14 5.49
CA ASP A 116 -24.79 8.46 4.84
C ASP A 116 -23.52 9.30 4.63
#